data_AF-A0AAW5KLJ8-F1
#
_entry.id   AF-A0AAW5KLJ8-F1
#
_cell.length_a   1.000
_cell.length_b   1.000
_cell.length_c   1.000
_cell.angle_alpha   90.00
_cell.angle_beta   90.00
_cell.angle_gamma   90.00
#
_symmetry.space_group_name_H-M   'P 1'
#
loop_
_entity.id
_entity.type
_entity.pdbx_description
1 polymer ?
#
loop_
_entity_poly.entity_id
_entity_poly.type
_entity_poly.pdbx_seq_one_letter_code
_entity_poly.pdbx_strand_id
1 'polypeptide(L)'
;MESGEWNGSFLIKDQWYQTTALSDGCCLVMGELVVRESAADGLPYDLHFRFTVVLRKGDGGWKLVHVHQSSRPERLLPAKV
;
A
#
# COMPACT_ATOMS: atom_id res chain seq x y z
N MET A 1 -7.24 23.48 14.57
CA MET A 1 -8.16 22.37 14.25
C MET A 1 -7.39 21.09 14.45
N GLU A 2 -7.74 20.31 15.48
CA GLU A 2 -7.25 18.94 15.61
C GLU A 2 -7.66 18.17 14.36
N SER A 3 -6.68 17.61 13.65
CA SER A 3 -6.93 16.63 12.60
C SER A 3 -7.56 15.41 13.27
N GLY A 4 -8.89 15.29 13.16
CA GLY A 4 -9.63 14.15 13.70
C GLY A 4 -9.00 12.85 13.22
N GLU A 5 -8.91 11.86 14.11
CA GLU A 5 -8.41 10.54 13.76
C GLU A 5 -9.24 9.99 12.59
N TRP A 6 -8.56 9.57 11.52
CA TRP A 6 -9.23 8.96 10.37
C TRP A 6 -9.93 7.67 10.83
N ASN A 7 -11.25 7.60 10.66
CA ASN A 7 -12.10 6.47 11.06
C ASN A 7 -12.64 5.67 9.85
N GLY A 8 -12.02 5.85 8.68
CA GLY A 8 -12.42 5.18 7.45
C GLY A 8 -11.97 3.72 7.39
N SER A 9 -12.22 3.10 6.24
CA SER A 9 -11.67 1.79 5.90
C SER A 9 -11.11 1.78 4.48
N PHE A 10 -10.14 0.89 4.22
CA PHE A 10 -9.67 0.60 2.88
C PHE A 10 -10.13 -0.79 2.47
N LEU A 11 -10.76 -0.90 1.31
CA LEU A 11 -11.06 -2.18 0.68
C LEU A 11 -9.97 -2.50 -0.33
N ILE A 12 -9.26 -3.61 -0.17
CA ILE A 12 -8.33 -4.10 -1.20
C ILE A 12 -9.16 -4.62 -2.38
N LYS A 13 -9.00 -3.97 -3.53
CA LYS A 13 -9.70 -4.29 -4.78
C LYS A 13 -8.88 -5.27 -5.61
N ASP A 14 -7.58 -5.07 -5.65
CA ASP A 14 -6.63 -5.93 -6.35
C ASP A 14 -5.26 -5.86 -5.66
N GLN A 15 -4.51 -6.95 -5.77
CA GLN A 15 -3.19 -7.07 -5.15
C GLN A 15 -2.31 -8.01 -5.95
N TRP A 16 -1.05 -7.62 -6.10
CA TRP A 16 0.01 -8.48 -6.61
C TRP A 16 1.25 -8.33 -5.74
N TYR A 17 1.94 -9.44 -5.51
CA TYR A 17 3.22 -9.42 -4.81
C TYR A 17 4.13 -10.54 -5.28
N GLN A 18 5.43 -10.26 -5.24
CA GLN A 18 6.49 -11.20 -5.51
C GLN A 18 7.54 -11.13 -4.40
N THR A 19 8.05 -12.28 -4.01
CA THR A 19 9.16 -12.40 -3.07
C THR A 19 10.43 -12.85 -3.78
N THR A 20 11.56 -12.29 -3.36
CA THR A 20 12.90 -12.68 -3.83
C THR A 20 13.81 -12.79 -2.62
N ALA A 21 14.38 -13.98 -2.38
CA ALA A 21 15.41 -14.13 -1.36
C ALA A 21 16.65 -13.32 -1.75
N LEU A 22 17.17 -12.50 -0.84
CA LEU A 22 18.38 -11.71 -1.05
C LEU A 22 19.61 -12.41 -0.44
N SER A 23 19.42 -13.01 0.73
CA SER A 23 20.41 -13.81 1.46
C SER A 23 19.71 -14.60 2.57
N ASP A 24 20.48 -15.35 3.36
CA ASP A 24 19.95 -16.06 4.52
C ASP A 24 19.25 -15.09 5.49
N GLY A 25 17.95 -15.33 5.69
CA GLY A 25 17.12 -14.50 6.54
C GLY A 25 16.86 -13.10 6.00
N CYS A 26 17.10 -12.82 4.71
CA CYS A 26 16.79 -11.54 4.07
C CYS A 26 15.92 -11.74 2.82
N CYS A 27 14.81 -11.03 2.73
CA CYS A 27 13.85 -11.15 1.63
C CYS A 27 13.44 -9.78 1.11
N LEU A 28 13.39 -9.63 -0.21
CA LEU A 28 12.73 -8.53 -0.89
C LEU A 28 11.27 -8.93 -1.15
N VAL A 29 10.34 -8.02 -0.91
CA VAL A 29 8.94 -8.13 -1.33
C VAL A 29 8.63 -6.92 -2.20
N MET A 30 8.25 -7.16 -3.45
CA MET A 30 7.71 -6.13 -4.33
C MET A 30 6.23 -6.38 -4.50
N GLY A 31 5.43 -5.32 -4.57
CA GLY A 31 4.01 -5.49 -4.79
C GLY A 31 3.30 -4.24 -5.31
N GLU A 32 2.08 -4.48 -5.78
CA GLU A 32 1.14 -3.47 -6.21
C GLU A 32 -0.17 -3.69 -5.43
N LEU A 33 -0.78 -2.60 -5.00
CA LEU A 33 -2.06 -2.59 -4.29
C LEU A 33 -2.99 -1.58 -4.93
N VAL A 34 -4.21 -2.03 -5.21
CA VAL A 34 -5.34 -1.18 -5.57
C VAL A 34 -6.28 -1.20 -4.37
N VAL A 35 -6.43 -0.07 -3.71
CA VAL A 35 -7.31 0.06 -2.55
C VAL A 35 -8.36 1.13 -2.79
N ARG A 36 -9.60 0.86 -2.38
CA ARG A 36 -10.66 1.87 -2.36
C ARG A 36 -10.78 2.44 -0.97
N GLU A 37 -10.65 3.75 -0.84
CA GLU A 37 -11.00 4.41 0.41
C GLU A 37 -12.52 4.47 0.57
N SER A 38 -13.01 4.03 1.72
CA SER A 38 -14.38 4.21 2.17
C SER A 38 -14.35 5.16 3.37
N ALA A 39 -14.32 6.46 3.08
CA ALA A 39 -14.54 7.51 4.06
C ALA A 39 -16.02 7.94 4.02
N ALA A 40 -16.59 8.29 5.16
CA ALA A 40 -17.98 8.75 5.26
C ALA A 40 -18.23 10.06 4.47
N ASP A 41 -17.18 10.87 4.30
CA ASP A 41 -17.29 12.27 3.90
C ASP A 41 -16.61 12.59 2.54
N GLY A 42 -16.40 11.59 1.68
CA GLY A 42 -15.71 11.77 0.39
C GLY A 42 -16.28 10.92 -0.75
N LEU A 43 -16.02 11.35 -1.99
CA LEU A 43 -16.24 10.48 -3.15
C LEU A 43 -15.24 9.31 -3.06
N PRO A 44 -15.68 8.05 -3.21
CA PRO A 44 -14.77 6.92 -3.20
C PRO A 44 -13.82 7.04 -4.39
N TYR A 45 -12.52 6.99 -4.11
CA TYR A 45 -11.47 6.97 -5.12
C TYR A 45 -10.58 5.75 -4.92
N ASP A 46 -10.08 5.22 -6.04
CA ASP A 46 -9.15 4.11 -6.03
C ASP A 46 -7.71 4.68 -5.92
N LEU A 47 -6.96 4.08 -5.01
CA LEU A 47 -5.56 4.39 -4.73
C LEU A 47 -4.72 3.25 -5.29
N HIS A 48 -3.88 3.60 -6.27
CA HIS A 48 -2.93 2.68 -6.88
C HIS A 48 -1.53 2.99 -6.36
N PHE A 49 -0.93 2.06 -5.62
CA PHE A 49 0.44 2.20 -5.16
C PHE A 49 1.26 0.94 -5.34
N ARG A 50 2.55 1.15 -5.53
CA ARG A 50 3.57 0.10 -5.64
C ARG A 50 4.51 0.24 -4.47
N PHE A 51 4.93 -0.88 -3.91
CA PHE A 51 5.86 -0.92 -2.79
C PHE A 51 6.99 -1.91 -3.04
N THR A 52 8.13 -1.61 -2.43
CA THR A 52 9.28 -2.49 -2.30
C THR A 52 9.67 -2.49 -0.83
N VAL A 53 9.68 -3.68 -0.22
CA VAL A 53 9.98 -3.88 1.19
C VAL A 53 11.15 -4.85 1.30
N VAL A 54 12.11 -4.53 2.16
CA VAL A 54 13.14 -5.48 2.59
C VAL A 54 12.78 -5.96 4.00
N LEU A 55 12.75 -7.28 4.17
CA LEU A 55 12.48 -7.97 5.41
C LEU A 55 13.74 -8.71 5.88
N ARG A 56 14.00 -8.67 7.19
CA ARG A 56 15.05 -9.46 7.83
C ARG A 56 14.48 -10.34 8.93
N LYS A 57 14.82 -11.63 8.92
CA LYS A 57 14.48 -12.58 9.98
C LYS A 57 15.46 -12.41 11.14
N GLY A 58 14.93 -12.21 12.34
CA GLY A 58 15.68 -12.29 13.59
C GLY A 58 14.97 -13.21 14.59
N ASP A 59 15.45 -13.20 15.84
CA ASP A 59 14.99 -14.13 16.90
C ASP A 59 13.49 -14.01 17.21
N GLY A 60 12.90 -12.83 16.96
CA GLY A 60 11.47 -12.55 17.14
C GLY A 60 10.63 -12.61 15.85
N GLY A 61 11.17 -13.16 14.76
CA GLY A 61 10.48 -13.25 13.46
C GLY A 61 10.97 -12.22 12.43
N TRP A 62 10.16 -12.02 11.39
CA TRP A 62 10.48 -11.09 10.31
C TRP A 62 10.24 -9.64 10.73
N LYS A 63 11.21 -8.78 10.46
CA LYS A 63 11.14 -7.33 10.68
C LYS A 63 11.29 -6.60 9.35
N LEU A 64 10.53 -5.52 9.19
CA LEU A 64 10.70 -4.59 8.09
C LEU A 64 11.96 -3.74 8.34
N VAL A 65 12.92 -3.79 7.42
CA VAL A 65 14.18 -3.03 7.54
C VAL A 65 14.27 -1.88 6.54
N HIS A 66 13.53 -1.96 5.43
CA HIS A 66 13.41 -0.87 4.47
C HIS A 66 12.06 -0.94 3.78
N VAL A 67 11.48 0.23 3.52
CA VAL A 67 10.29 0.38 2.67
C VAL A 67 10.52 1.54 1.71
N HIS A 68 10.24 1.28 0.45
CA HIS A 68 10.11 2.28 -0.58
C HIS A 68 8.71 2.15 -1.19
N GLN A 69 8.00 3.26 -1.33
CA GLN A 69 6.65 3.25 -1.91
C GLN A 69 6.49 4.38 -2.91
N SER A 70 5.70 4.12 -3.94
CA SER A 70 5.29 5.12 -4.93
C SER A 70 3.80 4.98 -5.18
N SER A 71 3.06 6.09 -5.11
CA SER A 71 1.67 6.16 -5.54
C SER A 71 1.61 6.73 -6.95
N ARG A 72 0.68 6.22 -7.77
CA ARG A 72 0.29 6.89 -9.00
C ARG A 72 -0.98 7.68 -8.70
N PRO A 73 -1.00 9.01 -8.92
CA PRO A 73 -2.25 9.75 -8.86
C PRO A 73 -3.16 9.25 -9.98
N GLU A 74 -4.35 8.77 -9.62
CA GLU A 74 -5.37 8.46 -10.61
C GLU A 74 -5.92 9.76 -11.20
N ARG A 75 -5.93 9.87 -12.54
CA ARG A 75 -6.53 11.00 -13.23
C ARG A 75 -8.05 10.84 -13.12
N LEU A 76 -8.70 11.65 -12.28
CA LEU A 76 -10.16 11.79 -12.31
C LEU A 76 -10.57 12.08 -13.75
N LEU A 77 -11.19 11.12 -14.43
CA LEU A 77 -11.82 11.38 -15.72
C LEU A 77 -12.93 12.41 -15.45
N PRO A 78 -12.96 13.55 -16.15
CA PRO A 78 -14.09 14.47 -16.01
C PRO A 78 -15.37 13.70 -16.36
N ALA A 79 -16.39 13.86 -15.52
CA ALA A 79 -17.72 13.34 -15.83
C ALA A 79 -18.11 13.83 -17.23
N LYS A 80 -18.50 12.90 -18.11
CA LYS A 80 -19.06 13.28 -19.41
C LYS A 80 -20.36 14.05 -19.13
N VAL A 81 -20.35 15.35 -19.46
CA VAL A 81 -21.56 16.18 -19.58
C VAL A 81 -22.26 15.84 -20.89
#